data_AF-A0A4R0R2P3-F1
#
_entry.id   AF-A0A4R0R2P3-F1
#
_cell.length_a   1.000
_cell.length_b   1.000
_cell.length_c   1.000
_cell.angle_alpha   90.00
_cell.angle_beta   90.00
_cell.angle_gamma   90.00
#
_symmetry.space_group_name_H-M   'P 1'
#
loop_
_entity.id
_entity.type
_entity.pdbx_description
1 polymer ?
#
loop_
_entity_poly.entity_id
_entity_poly.type
_entity_poly.pdbx_seq_one_letter_code
_entity_poly.pdbx_strand_id
1 'polypeptide(L)'
;MFKLQVAFVFALLPAILASPPIARQNTATTNVQVAPGGQLTFSTQMVQSTPGGTVVFAFGDDPHSATQSSFDAPCTPLDGGFDSGLQTNKEFTITITDDTKPVYVFSKAGTDCGQGMVMVINPPSGNAAQGFDGFLAAAQKIGSGEKPVSDSGFVGGGVGAAASAAPSDLPPCPTTSNFFSNLFGGPCASGGAGGATPTATGGGSPQTPAANTSGGATPTAPPSSPASTSATSTSTGSAPGITQSQSQSTSGSSNSVFMNGRLGVAAAALALGMLI
;
A
#
# COMPACT_ATOMS: atom_id res chain seq x y z
N MET A 1 -11.20 9.89 -85.17
CA MET A 1 -10.70 8.98 -84.13
C MET A 1 -9.44 9.59 -83.50
N PHE A 2 -9.58 10.41 -82.46
CA PHE A 2 -8.45 10.97 -81.71
C PHE A 2 -8.42 10.31 -80.33
N LYS A 3 -7.42 9.46 -80.08
CA LYS A 3 -7.17 8.83 -78.78
C LYS A 3 -6.31 9.79 -77.94
N LEU A 4 -6.89 10.36 -76.89
CA LEU A 4 -6.17 11.11 -75.87
C LEU A 4 -5.69 10.13 -74.80
N GLN A 5 -4.39 9.84 -74.76
CA GLN A 5 -3.78 9.04 -73.70
C GLN A 5 -3.29 9.98 -72.60
N VAL A 6 -4.00 9.98 -71.47
CA VAL A 6 -3.60 10.67 -70.24
C VAL A 6 -2.58 9.78 -69.52
N ALA A 7 -1.32 10.18 -69.51
CA ALA A 7 -0.27 9.54 -68.73
C ALA A 7 -0.34 10.04 -67.29
N PHE A 8 -0.84 9.20 -66.37
CA PHE A 8 -0.75 9.44 -64.93
C PHE A 8 0.67 9.11 -64.45
N VAL A 9 1.45 10.15 -64.15
CA VAL A 9 2.75 10.03 -63.49
C VAL A 9 2.50 9.93 -61.98
N PHE A 10 2.60 8.73 -61.43
CA PHE A 10 2.61 8.52 -59.97
C PHE A 10 3.98 8.92 -59.41
N ALA A 11 4.06 10.09 -58.78
CA ALA A 11 5.22 10.51 -58.01
C ALA A 11 5.25 9.78 -56.66
N LEU A 12 6.19 8.87 -56.49
CA LEU A 12 6.50 8.21 -55.21
C LEU A 12 7.27 9.19 -54.31
N LEU A 13 6.59 9.75 -53.30
CA LEU A 13 7.26 10.50 -52.24
C LEU A 13 7.79 9.54 -51.16
N PRO A 14 9.03 9.72 -50.68
CA PRO A 14 9.56 8.95 -49.56
C PRO A 14 8.88 9.36 -48.25
N ALA A 15 8.25 8.40 -47.57
CA ALA A 15 7.71 8.58 -46.23
C ALA A 15 8.86 8.64 -45.22
N ILE A 16 9.20 9.85 -44.77
CA ILE A 16 10.17 10.07 -43.69
C ILE A 16 9.47 9.72 -42.36
N LEU A 17 9.85 8.61 -41.74
CA LEU A 17 9.44 8.24 -40.38
C LEU A 17 10.09 9.22 -39.37
N ALA A 18 9.41 10.32 -39.09
CA ALA A 18 9.74 11.18 -37.96
C ALA A 18 9.42 10.41 -36.66
N SER A 19 10.46 9.95 -35.97
CA SER A 19 10.30 9.32 -34.65
C SER A 19 9.84 10.40 -33.66
N PRO A 20 8.74 10.21 -32.91
CA PRO A 20 8.28 11.20 -31.95
C PRO A 20 9.33 11.38 -30.85
N PRO A 21 9.56 12.61 -30.36
CA PRO A 21 10.43 12.84 -29.23
C PRO A 21 9.86 12.10 -28.01
N ILE A 22 10.67 11.25 -27.39
CA ILE A 22 10.34 10.67 -26.08
C ILE A 22 10.35 11.83 -25.09
N ALA A 23 9.17 12.34 -24.73
CA ALA A 23 9.04 13.31 -23.67
C ALA A 23 9.54 12.65 -22.37
N ARG A 24 10.64 13.17 -21.81
CA ARG A 24 11.04 12.85 -20.45
C ARG A 24 9.96 13.40 -19.52
N GLN A 25 9.04 12.53 -19.09
CA GLN A 25 8.11 12.83 -18.01
C GLN A 25 8.96 13.17 -16.78
N ASN A 26 8.96 14.43 -16.35
CA ASN A 26 9.59 14.83 -15.09
C ASN A 26 8.76 14.23 -13.97
N THR A 27 9.18 13.05 -13.54
CA THR A 27 8.38 12.18 -12.69
C THR A 27 8.68 12.54 -11.25
N ALA A 28 7.75 13.23 -10.58
CA ALA A 28 7.97 13.70 -9.22
C ALA A 28 8.01 12.53 -8.22
N THR A 29 8.98 12.57 -7.31
CA THR A 29 9.06 11.68 -6.15
C THR A 29 8.57 12.43 -4.92
N THR A 30 7.65 11.82 -4.17
CA THR A 30 7.17 12.34 -2.88
C THR A 30 7.59 11.39 -1.76
N ASN A 31 8.35 11.88 -0.79
CA ASN A 31 8.74 11.11 0.39
C ASN A 31 7.73 11.32 1.51
N VAL A 32 7.25 10.23 2.08
CA VAL A 32 6.29 10.17 3.19
C VAL A 32 6.96 9.45 4.34
N GLN A 33 7.19 10.16 5.45
CA GLN A 33 7.63 9.52 6.69
C GLN A 33 6.42 8.84 7.33
N VAL A 34 6.58 7.57 7.69
CA VAL A 34 5.56 6.78 8.37
C VAL A 34 5.82 6.87 9.87
N ALA A 35 4.81 7.33 10.59
CA ALA A 35 4.85 7.60 12.02
C ALA A 35 6.00 8.50 12.51
N PRO A 36 6.17 9.71 11.93
CA PRO A 36 7.25 10.60 12.31
C PRO A 36 7.16 10.97 13.80
N GLY A 37 8.25 10.72 14.55
CA GLY A 37 8.30 10.98 15.98
C GLY A 37 7.34 10.13 16.82
N GLY A 38 6.96 8.94 16.33
CA GLY A 38 6.03 8.02 17.00
C GLY A 38 4.57 8.44 16.92
N GLN A 39 4.23 9.40 16.06
CA GLN A 39 2.85 9.84 15.86
C GLN A 39 2.10 8.88 14.94
N LEU A 40 0.82 8.59 15.19
CA LEU A 40 0.00 7.73 14.34
C LEU A 40 -0.47 8.46 13.07
N THR A 41 0.47 8.86 12.22
CA THR A 41 0.20 9.63 11.00
C THR A 41 1.23 9.35 9.91
N PHE A 42 0.86 9.67 8.67
CA PHE A 42 1.79 9.85 7.56
C PHE A 42 2.20 11.33 7.51
N SER A 43 3.48 11.66 7.30
CA SER A 43 3.93 13.07 7.26
C SER A 43 3.25 13.89 6.17
N THR A 44 2.79 13.23 5.11
CA THR A 44 2.02 13.82 4.02
C THR A 44 0.75 13.01 3.84
N GLN A 45 -0.36 13.56 4.34
CA GLN A 45 -1.66 12.88 4.40
C GLN A 45 -2.46 12.99 3.09
N MET A 46 -2.11 13.95 2.24
CA MET A 46 -2.67 14.15 0.92
C MET A 46 -1.54 14.35 -0.09
N VAL A 47 -1.51 13.52 -1.14
CA VAL A 47 -0.52 13.63 -2.23
C VAL A 47 -1.25 13.86 -3.55
N GLN A 48 -0.69 14.71 -4.41
CA GLN A 48 -1.09 14.86 -5.81
C GLN A 48 0.11 14.44 -6.68
N SER A 49 -0.08 13.51 -7.60
CA SER A 49 0.99 12.94 -8.41
C SER A 49 0.44 12.38 -9.72
N THR A 50 1.16 12.60 -10.81
CA THR A 50 0.78 12.17 -12.16
C THR A 50 1.25 10.73 -12.44
N PRO A 51 0.74 10.06 -13.48
CA PRO A 51 1.20 8.72 -13.85
C PRO A 51 2.71 8.68 -14.07
N GLY A 52 3.34 7.62 -13.58
CA GLY A 52 4.79 7.48 -13.47
C GLY A 52 5.35 8.00 -12.14
N GLY A 53 4.71 8.98 -11.51
CA GLY A 53 5.14 9.57 -10.23
C GLY A 53 5.32 8.52 -9.14
N THR A 54 6.21 8.76 -8.18
CA THR A 54 6.48 7.79 -7.11
C THR A 54 6.19 8.35 -5.74
N VAL A 55 5.62 7.53 -4.86
CA VAL A 55 5.47 7.83 -3.43
C VAL A 55 6.35 6.84 -2.65
N VAL A 56 7.28 7.37 -1.86
CA VAL A 56 8.24 6.60 -1.08
C VAL A 56 7.86 6.71 0.39
N PHE A 57 7.47 5.61 1.00
CA PHE A 57 7.18 5.49 2.43
C PHE A 57 8.44 5.09 3.18
N ALA A 58 8.93 5.95 4.07
CA ALA A 58 10.06 5.68 4.94
C ALA A 58 9.57 5.33 6.35
N PHE A 59 9.83 4.11 6.81
CA PHE A 59 9.38 3.60 8.10
C PHE A 59 10.42 3.85 9.20
N GLY A 60 9.95 4.36 10.34
CA GLY A 60 10.77 4.56 11.54
C GLY A 60 11.00 3.27 12.32
N ASP A 61 11.25 3.43 13.63
CA ASP A 61 11.62 2.33 14.54
C ASP A 61 10.45 1.44 14.97
N ASP A 62 9.22 1.94 14.90
CA ASP A 62 8.01 1.20 15.24
C ASP A 62 7.36 0.55 14.00
N PRO A 63 6.77 -0.65 14.14
CA PRO A 63 6.20 -1.37 13.01
C PRO A 63 4.90 -0.73 12.54
N HIS A 64 4.89 -0.20 11.32
CA HIS A 64 3.70 0.32 10.63
C HIS A 64 3.62 -0.24 9.22
N SER A 65 2.49 -0.05 8.53
CA SER A 65 2.36 -0.41 7.11
C SER A 65 1.89 0.76 6.24
N ALA A 66 2.12 0.60 4.94
CA ALA A 66 1.41 1.29 3.89
C ALA A 66 0.60 0.24 3.12
N THR A 67 -0.68 0.11 3.46
CA THR A 67 -1.59 -0.88 2.90
C THR A 67 -2.72 -0.18 2.16
N GLN A 68 -3.01 -0.61 0.93
CA GLN A 68 -4.09 -0.04 0.15
C GLN A 68 -5.45 -0.51 0.67
N SER A 69 -6.41 0.41 0.78
CA SER A 69 -7.82 0.12 1.05
C SER A 69 -8.74 0.76 0.01
N SER A 70 -10.05 0.64 0.23
CA SER A 70 -11.05 1.47 -0.45
C SER A 70 -11.50 2.61 0.47
N PHE A 71 -12.22 3.59 -0.10
CA PHE A 71 -12.89 4.62 0.69
C PHE A 71 -13.99 4.05 1.60
N ASP A 72 -14.78 3.09 1.09
CA ASP A 72 -15.97 2.56 1.77
C ASP A 72 -15.62 1.58 2.90
N ALA A 73 -14.45 0.94 2.82
CA ALA A 73 -13.92 0.04 3.82
C ALA A 73 -12.52 0.52 4.27
N PRO A 74 -12.43 1.63 5.03
CA PRO A 74 -11.17 2.01 5.66
C PRO A 74 -10.71 0.91 6.61
N CYS A 75 -9.40 0.79 6.81
CA CYS A 75 -8.80 -0.21 7.70
C CYS A 75 -8.99 -1.67 7.25
N THR A 76 -9.34 -1.90 5.98
CA THR A 76 -9.43 -3.23 5.38
C THR A 76 -8.58 -3.26 4.11
N PRO A 77 -7.66 -4.26 3.95
CA PRO A 77 -6.90 -4.40 2.73
C PRO A 77 -7.81 -4.54 1.50
N LEU A 78 -7.47 -3.83 0.44
CA LEU A 78 -8.16 -3.92 -0.85
C LEU A 78 -7.77 -5.21 -1.57
N ASP A 79 -8.75 -5.93 -2.12
CA ASP A 79 -8.46 -7.08 -3.00
C ASP A 79 -7.71 -6.61 -4.25
N GLY A 80 -6.59 -7.26 -4.56
CA GLY A 80 -5.64 -6.81 -5.59
C GLY A 80 -4.89 -5.51 -5.26
N GLY A 81 -5.03 -5.00 -4.03
CA GLY A 81 -4.28 -3.86 -3.49
C GLY A 81 -2.84 -4.21 -3.13
N PHE A 82 -2.00 -3.18 -2.96
CA PHE A 82 -0.66 -3.36 -2.42
C PHE A 82 -0.66 -3.40 -0.89
N ASP A 83 0.36 -4.04 -0.32
CA ASP A 83 0.67 -4.01 1.10
C ASP A 83 2.19 -4.05 1.29
N SER A 84 2.75 -3.09 2.03
CA SER A 84 4.16 -3.15 2.42
C SER A 84 4.45 -4.31 3.38
N GLY A 85 3.45 -4.84 4.08
CA GLY A 85 3.65 -5.57 5.33
C GLY A 85 3.98 -4.62 6.49
N LEU A 86 4.10 -5.13 7.71
CA LEU A 86 4.60 -4.34 8.83
C LEU A 86 6.11 -4.13 8.69
N GLN A 87 6.53 -2.87 8.63
CA GLN A 87 7.92 -2.49 8.35
C GLN A 87 8.49 -1.61 9.44
N THR A 88 9.79 -1.76 9.65
CA THR A 88 10.64 -0.99 10.57
C THR A 88 11.96 -0.71 9.86
N ASN A 89 12.44 0.54 9.93
CA ASN A 89 13.73 0.94 9.36
C ASN A 89 13.91 0.53 7.87
N LYS A 90 12.83 0.64 7.08
CA LYS A 90 12.78 0.29 5.65
C LYS A 90 12.15 1.41 4.83
N GLU A 91 12.29 1.31 3.50
CA GLU A 91 11.53 2.09 2.53
C GLU A 91 10.65 1.18 1.68
N PHE A 92 9.47 1.69 1.32
CA PHE A 92 8.56 1.07 0.38
C PHE A 92 8.14 2.09 -0.67
N THR A 93 8.17 1.72 -1.94
CA THR A 93 7.83 2.63 -3.04
C THR A 93 6.65 2.11 -3.83
N ILE A 94 5.71 3.00 -4.12
CA ILE A 94 4.65 2.79 -5.10
C ILE A 94 4.81 3.76 -6.27
N THR A 95 4.39 3.32 -7.45
CA THR A 95 4.35 4.12 -8.67
C THR A 95 2.90 4.41 -9.04
N ILE A 96 2.57 5.67 -9.29
CA ILE A 96 1.23 6.06 -9.76
C ILE A 96 1.04 5.51 -11.17
N THR A 97 -0.03 4.75 -11.36
CA THR A 97 -0.37 4.16 -12.66
C THR A 97 -1.51 4.92 -13.34
N ASP A 98 -2.39 5.53 -12.55
CA ASP A 98 -3.58 6.25 -13.03
C ASP A 98 -3.96 7.32 -12.00
N ASP A 99 -3.76 8.60 -12.35
CA ASP A 99 -4.03 9.74 -11.47
C ASP A 99 -5.50 10.15 -11.40
N THR A 100 -6.36 9.51 -12.20
CA THR A 100 -7.81 9.69 -12.12
C THR A 100 -8.45 8.79 -11.06
N LYS A 101 -7.68 7.85 -10.50
CA LYS A 101 -8.11 6.90 -9.47
C LYS A 101 -7.51 7.28 -8.12
N PRO A 102 -8.33 7.69 -7.15
CA PRO A 102 -7.86 7.93 -5.79
C PRO A 102 -7.28 6.65 -5.17
N VAL A 103 -6.16 6.78 -4.48
CA VAL A 103 -5.52 5.70 -3.73
C VAL A 103 -5.64 5.99 -2.25
N TYR A 104 -6.32 5.11 -1.53
CA TYR A 104 -6.53 5.19 -0.09
C TYR A 104 -5.53 4.27 0.60
N VAL A 105 -4.76 4.80 1.55
CA VAL A 105 -3.69 4.06 2.23
C VAL A 105 -3.90 4.16 3.74
N PHE A 106 -3.71 3.06 4.45
CA PHE A 106 -3.77 3.00 5.90
C PHE A 106 -2.60 2.19 6.48
N SER A 107 -2.32 2.40 7.76
CA SER A 107 -1.46 1.50 8.55
C SER A 107 -2.32 0.43 9.22
N LYS A 108 -1.95 -0.82 9.03
CA LYS A 108 -2.65 -2.00 9.60
C LYS A 108 -2.13 -2.41 10.98
N ALA A 109 -1.17 -1.66 11.52
CA ALA A 109 -0.60 -1.93 12.83
C ALA A 109 -1.63 -1.66 13.93
N GLY A 110 -1.87 -2.66 14.79
CA GLY A 110 -2.76 -2.53 15.94
C GLY A 110 -4.14 -1.99 15.58
N THR A 111 -4.43 -0.77 16.05
CA THR A 111 -5.65 -0.03 15.73
C THR A 111 -5.33 1.33 15.08
N ASP A 112 -4.16 1.47 14.48
CA ASP A 112 -3.64 2.77 14.02
C ASP A 112 -4.57 3.44 13.01
N CYS A 113 -5.15 2.67 12.09
CA CYS A 113 -6.06 3.21 11.10
C CYS A 113 -7.34 3.75 11.73
N GLY A 114 -7.96 3.00 12.65
CA GLY A 114 -9.12 3.42 13.41
C GLY A 114 -8.84 4.65 14.28
N GLN A 115 -7.58 4.85 14.66
CA GLN A 115 -7.12 6.05 15.38
C GLN A 115 -6.77 7.22 14.45
N GLY A 116 -6.82 7.01 13.12
CA GLY A 116 -6.67 8.05 12.11
C GLY A 116 -5.39 7.98 11.28
N MET A 117 -4.63 6.89 11.34
CA MET A 117 -3.41 6.71 10.54
C MET A 117 -3.76 6.30 9.10
N VAL A 118 -4.20 7.29 8.33
CA VAL A 118 -4.62 7.16 6.94
C VAL A 118 -4.04 8.28 6.06
N MET A 119 -3.96 8.05 4.76
CA MET A 119 -3.66 9.07 3.77
C MET A 119 -4.37 8.81 2.44
N VAL A 120 -4.42 9.83 1.59
CA VAL A 120 -5.02 9.75 0.25
C VAL A 120 -4.07 10.29 -0.80
N ILE A 121 -3.89 9.57 -1.90
CA ILE A 121 -3.16 10.02 -3.07
C ILE A 121 -4.17 10.26 -4.19
N ASN A 122 -4.03 11.38 -4.89
CA ASN A 122 -4.92 11.84 -5.94
C ASN A 122 -6.40 11.83 -5.50
N PRO A 123 -6.77 12.53 -4.41
CA PRO A 123 -8.16 12.63 -3.97
C PRO A 123 -9.06 13.16 -5.10
N PRO A 124 -10.33 12.73 -5.15
CA PRO A 124 -11.22 13.06 -6.25
C PRO A 124 -11.55 14.55 -6.26
N SER A 125 -11.26 15.22 -7.38
CA SER A 125 -11.47 16.66 -7.56
C SER A 125 -12.96 17.08 -7.57
N GLY A 126 -13.87 16.15 -7.88
CA GLY A 126 -15.31 16.38 -7.93
C GLY A 126 -16.10 15.92 -6.70
N ASN A 127 -15.45 15.30 -5.71
CA ASN A 127 -16.13 14.80 -4.51
C ASN A 127 -15.25 14.98 -3.27
N ALA A 128 -15.27 16.18 -2.69
CA ALA A 128 -14.49 16.49 -1.49
C ALA A 128 -14.80 15.57 -0.30
N ALA A 129 -16.01 15.01 -0.22
CA ALA A 129 -16.39 14.05 0.82
C ALA A 129 -15.65 12.71 0.70
N GLN A 130 -15.08 12.40 -0.47
CA GLN A 130 -14.21 11.24 -0.71
C GLN A 130 -12.71 11.61 -0.70
N GLY A 131 -12.38 12.84 -0.31
CA GLY A 131 -11.00 13.29 -0.06
C GLY A 131 -10.47 12.83 1.30
N PHE A 132 -9.33 13.40 1.70
CA PHE A 132 -8.64 13.03 2.94
C PHE A 132 -9.54 13.14 4.18
N ASP A 133 -10.22 14.27 4.38
CA ASP A 133 -11.05 14.49 5.58
C ASP A 133 -12.18 13.46 5.70
N GLY A 134 -12.78 13.09 4.57
CA GLY A 134 -13.82 12.06 4.53
C GLY A 134 -13.29 10.68 4.86
N PHE A 135 -12.11 10.35 4.33
CA PHE A 135 -11.46 9.06 4.59
C PHE A 135 -10.99 8.95 6.05
N LEU A 136 -10.41 10.03 6.59
CA LEU A 136 -10.05 10.13 8.00
C LEU A 136 -11.27 9.97 8.90
N ALA A 137 -12.37 10.68 8.62
CA ALA A 137 -13.60 10.57 9.38
C ALA A 137 -14.21 9.15 9.29
N ALA A 138 -14.12 8.50 8.13
CA ALA A 138 -14.60 7.13 7.95
C ALA A 138 -13.77 6.13 8.77
N ALA A 139 -12.44 6.28 8.80
CA ALA A 139 -11.54 5.46 9.61
C ALA A 139 -11.77 5.69 11.11
N GLN A 140 -11.87 6.95 11.57
CA GLN A 140 -12.10 7.27 12.98
C GLN A 140 -13.46 6.80 13.52
N LYS A 141 -14.46 6.61 12.64
CA LYS A 141 -15.73 5.96 13.03
C LYS A 141 -15.55 4.50 13.44
N ILE A 142 -14.52 3.82 12.91
CA ILE A 142 -14.14 2.47 13.35
C ILE A 142 -13.51 2.54 14.74
N GLY A 143 -12.61 3.52 14.95
CA GLY A 143 -11.97 3.76 16.24
C GLY A 143 -11.25 2.51 16.77
N SER A 144 -11.31 2.33 18.08
CA SER A 144 -10.76 1.15 18.76
C SER A 144 -11.49 -0.16 18.43
N GLY A 145 -12.55 -0.12 17.62
CA GLY A 145 -13.25 -1.29 17.08
C GLY A 145 -12.58 -1.90 15.84
N GLU A 146 -11.45 -1.35 15.40
CA GLU A 146 -10.69 -1.86 14.24
C GLU A 146 -10.39 -3.36 14.40
N LYS A 147 -10.61 -4.11 13.33
CA LYS A 147 -10.31 -5.53 13.30
C LYS A 147 -8.83 -5.73 13.01
N PRO A 148 -8.12 -6.58 13.76
CA PRO A 148 -6.73 -6.91 13.45
C PRO A 148 -6.60 -7.45 12.04
N VAL A 149 -5.70 -6.85 11.26
CA VAL A 149 -5.30 -7.36 9.95
C VAL A 149 -4.06 -8.24 10.14
N SER A 150 -4.10 -9.47 9.63
CA SER A 150 -2.95 -10.37 9.71
C SER A 150 -1.82 -9.87 8.82
N ASP A 151 -0.58 -9.90 9.32
CA ASP A 151 0.59 -9.56 8.52
C ASP A 151 1.14 -10.79 7.79
N SER A 152 0.95 -10.84 6.47
CA SER A 152 1.51 -11.84 5.57
C SER A 152 2.75 -11.35 4.82
N GLY A 153 3.31 -10.21 5.21
CA GLY A 153 4.42 -9.56 4.53
C GLY A 153 4.00 -8.79 3.27
N PHE A 154 4.95 -8.57 2.36
CA PHE A 154 4.76 -7.76 1.15
C PHE A 154 3.74 -8.39 0.18
N VAL A 155 2.84 -7.55 -0.33
CA VAL A 155 1.92 -7.83 -1.43
C VAL A 155 2.09 -6.75 -2.50
N GLY A 156 2.44 -7.17 -3.72
CA GLY A 156 2.54 -6.28 -4.88
C GLY A 156 1.19 -6.01 -5.55
N GLY A 157 1.20 -5.25 -6.64
CA GLY A 157 -0.02 -4.85 -7.36
C GLY A 157 -0.56 -3.52 -6.87
N GLY A 158 -1.87 -3.31 -6.99
CA GLY A 158 -2.54 -2.07 -6.59
C GLY A 158 -3.44 -1.46 -7.65
N VAL A 159 -4.37 -0.61 -7.20
CA VAL A 159 -5.34 0.11 -8.03
C VAL A 159 -5.01 1.61 -8.03
N GLY A 160 -4.76 2.22 -9.18
CA GLY A 160 -4.40 3.65 -9.27
C GLY A 160 -2.92 3.94 -8.95
N ALA A 161 -2.31 3.13 -8.10
CA ALA A 161 -0.86 3.02 -7.92
C ALA A 161 -0.46 1.55 -7.79
N ALA A 162 0.77 1.22 -8.16
CA ALA A 162 1.27 -0.14 -8.11
C ALA A 162 2.59 -0.24 -7.32
N ALA A 163 2.70 -1.30 -6.52
CA ALA A 163 3.94 -1.74 -5.90
C ALA A 163 4.50 -2.94 -6.67
N SER A 164 5.75 -2.85 -7.12
CA SER A 164 6.42 -3.90 -7.88
C SER A 164 7.61 -4.53 -7.16
N ALA A 165 8.03 -3.96 -6.04
CA ALA A 165 9.17 -4.42 -5.25
C ALA A 165 8.82 -4.45 -3.76
N ALA A 166 9.38 -5.44 -3.05
CA ALA A 166 9.28 -5.52 -1.60
C ALA A 166 10.05 -4.35 -0.93
N PRO A 167 9.69 -3.98 0.32
CA PRO A 167 10.42 -2.96 1.05
C PRO A 167 11.90 -3.30 1.21
N SER A 168 12.75 -2.29 1.04
CA SER A 168 14.21 -2.39 1.14
C SER A 168 14.73 -1.64 2.35
N ASP A 169 15.94 -1.93 2.79
CA ASP A 169 16.58 -1.15 3.86
C ASP A 169 16.65 0.33 3.46
N LEU A 170 16.48 1.22 4.45
CA LEU A 170 16.70 2.64 4.25
C LEU A 170 18.11 2.86 3.66
N PRO A 171 18.26 3.70 2.63
CA PRO A 171 19.59 4.03 2.13
C PRO A 171 20.43 4.60 3.30
N PRO A 172 21.71 4.20 3.44
CA PRO A 172 22.56 4.76 4.45
C PRO A 172 22.60 6.28 4.28
N CYS A 173 22.33 7.03 5.35
CA CYS A 173 22.49 8.47 5.34
C CYS A 173 23.90 8.79 4.84
N PRO A 174 24.09 9.70 3.84
CA PRO A 174 25.41 10.06 3.40
C PRO A 174 26.17 10.68 4.58
N THR A 175 27.09 9.91 5.15
CA THR A 175 27.98 10.34 6.23
C THR A 175 29.11 11.20 5.65
N THR A 176 28.77 12.17 4.81
CA THR A 176 29.75 13.14 4.33
C THR A 176 29.76 14.33 5.27
N SER A 177 30.72 14.30 6.20
CA SER A 177 31.17 15.35 7.13
C SER A 177 31.53 16.71 6.48
N ASN A 178 31.19 16.95 5.21
CA ASN A 178 31.68 18.11 4.44
C ASN A 178 30.56 18.79 3.65
N PHE A 179 29.54 19.31 4.31
CA PHE A 179 28.63 20.30 3.70
C PHE A 179 28.28 21.40 4.70
N PHE A 180 29.07 22.47 4.69
CA PHE A 180 28.54 23.79 5.03
C PHE A 180 27.70 24.26 3.84
N SER A 181 26.51 24.77 4.14
CA SER A 181 25.58 25.48 3.24
C SER A 181 24.80 24.62 2.25
N ASN A 182 23.61 24.17 2.67
CA ASN A 182 22.36 24.70 2.10
C ASN A 182 21.14 24.28 2.93
N LEU A 183 20.22 25.24 3.03
CA LEU A 183 19.00 25.25 3.82
C LEU A 183 17.94 24.31 3.20
N PHE A 184 17.28 23.52 4.04
CA PHE A 184 16.15 22.59 3.79
C PHE A 184 16.50 21.15 3.31
N GLY A 185 16.60 20.24 4.28
CA GLY A 185 16.50 18.78 4.12
C GLY A 185 16.21 18.18 5.49
N GLY A 186 15.12 17.41 5.61
CA GLY A 186 14.54 16.96 6.88
C GLY A 186 15.49 16.17 7.79
N PRO A 187 15.16 16.01 9.08
CA PRO A 187 16.04 15.34 10.01
C PRO A 187 16.07 13.84 9.70
N CYS A 188 17.19 13.37 9.17
CA CYS A 188 17.61 12.01 9.45
C CYS A 188 17.98 11.98 10.94
N ALA A 189 17.12 11.37 11.76
CA ALA A 189 17.44 11.11 13.14
C ALA A 189 18.54 10.04 13.17
N SER A 190 19.78 10.44 13.45
CA SER A 190 20.84 9.50 13.78
C SER A 190 20.53 8.85 15.13
N GLY A 191 19.79 7.74 15.12
CA GLY A 191 19.79 6.77 16.21
C GLY A 191 21.23 6.31 16.49
N GLY A 192 21.60 6.25 17.76
CA GLY A 192 22.99 6.29 18.23
C GLY A 192 23.92 5.19 17.70
N ALA A 193 25.10 5.62 17.26
CA ALA A 193 26.23 4.72 17.09
C ALA A 193 26.75 4.28 18.47
N GLY A 194 26.48 3.03 18.84
CA GLY A 194 27.25 2.31 19.85
C GLY A 194 28.71 2.22 19.39
N GLY A 195 29.57 3.03 20.01
CA GLY A 195 31.01 2.99 19.78
C GLY A 195 31.61 1.71 20.34
N ALA A 196 31.84 0.73 19.46
CA ALA A 196 32.78 -0.35 19.70
C ALA A 196 34.22 0.18 19.66
N THR A 197 35.03 -0.36 20.56
CA THR A 197 36.47 -0.14 20.80
C THR A 197 37.37 -0.44 19.61
N PRO A 198 38.62 0.08 19.64
CA PRO A 198 39.77 -0.85 19.57
C PRO A 198 40.90 -0.56 20.59
N THR A 199 41.37 -1.65 21.23
CA THR A 199 42.76 -2.16 21.43
C THR A 199 43.94 -1.17 21.21
N ALA A 200 45.05 -1.05 21.97
CA ALA A 200 45.88 -1.95 22.79
C ALA A 200 46.80 -1.15 23.76
N THR A 201 47.27 -1.70 24.88
CA THR A 201 48.68 -2.08 25.22
C THR A 201 48.83 -1.81 26.73
N GLY A 202 49.45 -2.59 27.63
CA GLY A 202 50.16 -3.85 27.63
C GLY A 202 50.77 -4.06 29.04
N GLY A 203 51.07 -5.30 29.42
CA GLY A 203 52.12 -5.64 30.40
C GLY A 203 51.71 -6.01 31.83
N GLY A 204 52.04 -7.24 32.26
CA GLY A 204 52.34 -7.56 33.67
C GLY A 204 51.73 -8.85 34.25
N SER A 205 52.45 -9.97 34.11
CA SER A 205 52.26 -11.27 34.79
C SER A 205 52.65 -11.23 36.29
N PRO A 206 52.66 -12.33 37.09
CA PRO A 206 51.75 -13.47 37.27
C PRO A 206 51.42 -13.75 38.76
N GLN A 207 50.40 -14.57 39.07
CA GLN A 207 50.40 -15.44 40.27
C GLN A 207 49.31 -16.54 40.17
N THR A 208 49.76 -17.78 39.95
CA THR A 208 49.12 -19.05 40.39
C THR A 208 49.73 -19.42 41.77
N PRO A 209 49.25 -20.41 42.57
CA PRO A 209 48.43 -21.58 42.20
C PRO A 209 47.34 -22.03 43.21
N ALA A 210 46.41 -22.89 42.77
CA ALA A 210 45.96 -24.06 43.54
C ALA A 210 45.09 -24.98 42.67
N ALA A 211 45.45 -26.26 42.65
CA ALA A 211 44.80 -27.36 41.95
C ALA A 211 43.71 -28.02 42.82
N ASN A 212 42.67 -28.59 42.19
CA ASN A 212 42.26 -29.97 42.47
C ASN A 212 41.37 -30.56 41.33
N THR A 213 41.92 -31.58 40.66
CA THR A 213 41.35 -32.91 40.29
C THR A 213 39.88 -33.19 40.71
N SER A 214 39.00 -33.93 40.02
CA SER A 214 39.08 -35.01 39.01
C SER A 214 37.68 -35.45 38.57
N GLY A 215 37.56 -35.97 37.34
CA GLY A 215 36.50 -36.91 36.87
C GLY A 215 35.37 -36.25 36.06
N GLY A 216 34.95 -36.70 34.89
CA GLY A 216 35.23 -37.89 34.10
C GLY A 216 34.04 -38.13 33.15
N ALA A 217 34.34 -38.55 31.91
CA ALA A 217 33.48 -39.29 30.98
C ALA A 217 32.32 -38.60 30.20
N THR A 218 32.64 -38.26 28.94
CA THR A 218 32.02 -38.66 27.64
C THR A 218 30.56 -38.32 27.23
N PRO A 219 30.31 -38.20 25.90
CA PRO A 219 29.12 -37.58 25.31
C PRO A 219 28.05 -38.59 24.86
N THR A 220 26.79 -38.16 24.81
CA THR A 220 25.73 -38.91 24.11
C THR A 220 24.78 -37.98 23.36
N ALA A 221 24.55 -38.34 22.10
CA ALA A 221 23.71 -37.70 21.09
C ALA A 221 22.21 -38.09 21.25
N PRO A 222 21.28 -37.60 20.40
CA PRO A 222 19.85 -37.42 20.70
C PRO A 222 18.96 -38.60 20.26
N PRO A 223 17.67 -38.61 20.69
CA PRO A 223 16.58 -39.26 19.96
C PRO A 223 15.59 -38.19 19.42
N SER A 224 15.25 -38.13 18.12
CA SER A 224 14.33 -39.01 17.36
C SER A 224 12.87 -38.94 17.81
N SER A 225 12.04 -38.39 16.93
CA SER A 225 10.57 -38.30 16.97
C SER A 225 9.86 -39.66 17.08
N PRO A 226 8.54 -39.64 17.36
CA PRO A 226 7.64 -40.60 16.74
C PRO A 226 6.56 -39.92 15.87
N ALA A 227 6.30 -40.57 14.74
CA ALA A 227 5.12 -40.40 13.89
C ALA A 227 4.02 -41.40 14.30
N SER A 228 2.76 -41.05 14.02
CA SER A 228 1.61 -41.93 13.75
C SER A 228 0.50 -41.02 13.17
N THR A 229 0.16 -41.07 11.86
CA THR A 229 -0.92 -41.88 11.22
C THR A 229 -2.25 -41.81 11.98
N SER A 230 -3.44 -41.61 11.41
CA SER A 230 -3.97 -41.56 10.05
C SER A 230 -5.49 -41.33 10.16
N ALA A 231 -6.11 -40.57 9.26
CA ALA A 231 -7.51 -40.79 8.88
C ALA A 231 -7.74 -40.33 7.43
N THR A 232 -7.98 -41.33 6.57
CA THR A 232 -8.35 -41.24 5.17
C THR A 232 -9.83 -41.61 5.04
N SER A 233 -10.58 -40.92 4.17
CA SER A 233 -11.78 -41.36 3.44
C SER A 233 -12.10 -40.23 2.44
N THR A 234 -11.66 -40.24 1.16
CA THR A 234 -12.09 -41.00 -0.02
C THR A 234 -13.59 -40.86 -0.39
N SER A 235 -13.87 -40.22 -1.52
CA SER A 235 -14.71 -40.73 -2.62
C SER A 235 -14.77 -39.67 -3.76
N THR A 236 -14.02 -39.87 -4.84
CA THR A 236 -14.45 -40.44 -6.15
C THR A 236 -15.44 -39.57 -6.93
N GLY A 237 -14.98 -39.10 -8.10
CA GLY A 237 -15.83 -38.52 -9.13
C GLY A 237 -16.64 -39.56 -9.89
N SER A 238 -17.67 -39.09 -10.59
CA SER A 238 -18.31 -39.74 -11.73
C SER A 238 -19.16 -38.71 -12.49
N ALA A 239 -18.80 -38.44 -13.74
CA ALA A 239 -19.72 -38.07 -14.82
C ALA A 239 -20.19 -39.37 -15.49
N PRO A 240 -21.39 -39.47 -16.11
CA PRO A 240 -21.80 -38.81 -17.37
C PRO A 240 -23.28 -38.35 -17.32
N GLY A 241 -23.95 -37.70 -18.29
CA GLY A 241 -23.71 -37.21 -19.64
C GLY A 241 -25.03 -36.64 -20.19
N ILE A 242 -24.93 -35.69 -21.13
CA ILE A 242 -25.86 -35.31 -22.23
C ILE A 242 -27.39 -35.23 -22.00
N THR A 243 -27.99 -34.04 -22.20
CA THR A 243 -28.86 -33.72 -23.37
C THR A 243 -29.41 -32.28 -23.29
N GLN A 244 -29.50 -31.67 -24.47
CA GLN A 244 -29.93 -30.32 -24.85
C GLN A 244 -31.35 -29.95 -24.36
N SER A 245 -31.61 -28.66 -24.15
CA SER A 245 -32.59 -27.92 -24.97
C SER A 245 -32.57 -26.42 -24.69
N GLN A 246 -32.85 -25.67 -25.74
CA GLN A 246 -32.86 -24.22 -25.83
C GLN A 246 -34.09 -23.59 -25.14
N SER A 247 -33.96 -22.28 -24.95
CA SER A 247 -34.95 -21.25 -25.29
C SER A 247 -35.76 -20.58 -24.16
N GLN A 248 -35.83 -19.25 -24.34
CA GLN A 248 -36.93 -18.33 -24.05
C GLN A 248 -36.96 -17.53 -22.75
N SER A 249 -36.70 -16.24 -22.98
CA SER A 249 -37.29 -15.04 -22.38
C SER A 249 -38.82 -15.11 -22.21
N THR A 250 -39.31 -14.73 -21.03
CA THR A 250 -40.62 -14.09 -20.74
C THR A 250 -40.48 -13.43 -19.35
N SER A 251 -40.55 -12.11 -19.14
CA SER A 251 -41.69 -11.18 -19.15
C SER A 251 -42.88 -11.58 -18.25
N GLY A 252 -43.10 -10.77 -17.21
CA GLY A 252 -44.34 -10.66 -16.42
C GLY A 252 -44.35 -11.44 -15.09
N SER A 253 -45.06 -11.06 -14.03
CA SER A 253 -45.77 -9.85 -13.65
C SER A 253 -46.22 -10.07 -12.19
N SER A 254 -46.31 -9.00 -11.41
CA SER A 254 -47.25 -8.83 -10.29
C SER A 254 -47.18 -9.77 -9.07
N ASN A 255 -46.79 -9.23 -7.91
CA ASN A 255 -47.64 -9.43 -6.73
C ASN A 255 -47.59 -8.21 -5.80
N SER A 256 -48.70 -7.47 -5.82
CA SER A 256 -49.05 -6.38 -4.93
C SER A 256 -49.69 -6.94 -3.66
N VAL A 257 -49.13 -6.63 -2.50
CA VAL A 257 -49.87 -6.68 -1.22
C VAL A 257 -50.03 -5.25 -0.72
N PHE A 258 -51.27 -4.78 -0.81
CA PHE A 258 -51.77 -3.58 -0.17
C PHE A 258 -51.80 -3.78 1.35
N MET A 259 -51.26 -2.83 2.11
CA MET A 259 -51.90 -2.39 3.35
C MET A 259 -51.56 -0.92 3.65
N ASN A 260 -52.65 -0.16 3.79
CA ASN A 260 -52.80 1.27 4.05
C ASN A 260 -51.88 1.88 5.13
N GLY A 261 -51.54 3.17 4.95
CA GLY A 261 -51.75 4.14 6.03
C GLY A 261 -50.83 5.35 6.13
N ARG A 262 -51.34 6.51 5.67
CA ARG A 262 -51.16 7.89 6.20
C ARG A 262 -49.78 8.54 6.00
N LEU A 263 -49.64 9.49 5.07
CA LEU A 263 -50.07 10.90 5.08
C LEU A 263 -49.43 11.73 6.21
N GLY A 264 -48.39 12.49 5.86
CA GLY A 264 -47.69 13.43 6.73
C GLY A 264 -46.73 14.30 5.92
N VAL A 265 -47.27 15.23 5.14
CA VAL A 265 -46.52 16.31 4.49
C VAL A 265 -46.45 17.46 5.50
N ALA A 266 -45.25 17.87 5.89
CA ALA A 266 -45.02 19.14 6.57
C ALA A 266 -43.81 19.83 5.93
N ALA A 267 -44.11 20.65 4.93
CA ALA A 267 -43.22 21.68 4.43
C ALA A 267 -43.32 22.88 5.38
N ALA A 268 -42.20 23.27 6.00
CA ALA A 268 -42.09 24.52 6.74
C ALA A 268 -41.31 25.53 5.87
N ALA A 269 -42.05 26.40 5.20
CA ALA A 269 -41.54 27.62 4.61
C ALA A 269 -41.51 28.70 5.70
N LEU A 270 -40.33 29.24 6.01
CA LEU A 270 -40.20 30.47 6.80
C LEU A 270 -39.92 31.63 5.85
N ALA A 271 -40.91 32.51 5.72
CA ALA A 271 -40.77 33.84 5.15
C ALA A 271 -41.37 34.84 6.13
N LEU A 272 -40.52 35.68 6.72
CA LEU A 272 -40.79 36.98 7.34
C LEU A 272 -39.43 37.68 7.26
N GLY A 273 -39.25 38.94 6.87
CA GLY A 273 -40.17 40.04 6.72
C GLY A 273 -39.27 41.28 6.76
N MET A 274 -39.32 42.06 5.70
CA MET A 274 -38.60 43.31 5.45
C MET A 274 -39.11 44.39 6.42
N LEU A 275 -38.23 45.12 7.12
CA LEU A 275 -38.50 46.48 7.58
C LEU A 275 -37.17 47.21 7.90
N ILE A 276 -36.94 48.28 7.12
CA ILE A 276 -36.05 49.44 7.30
C ILE A 276 -34.53 49.19 7.29
#